data_AF-A0A7X0RKV1-F1
#
_entry.id   AF-A0A7X0RKV1-F1
#
_cell.length_a   1.000
_cell.length_b   1.000
_cell.length_c   1.000
_cell.angle_alpha   90.00
_cell.angle_beta   90.00
_cell.angle_gamma   90.00
#
_symmetry.space_group_name_H-M   'P 1'
#
loop_
_entity.id
_entity.type
_entity.pdbx_description
1 polymer ?
#
loop_
_entity_poly.entity_id
_entity_poly.type
_entity_poly.pdbx_seq_one_letter_code
_entity_poly.pdbx_strand_id
1 'polypeptide(L)' 'MRFERKHGWLLIGVAVWNAVIWLTFAKNLAAAHASGEDRPTGYWVAHSVLIVVDLVIGVVLGRLGLKALRATKE' A
#
# COMPACT_ATOMS: atom_id res chain seq x y z
N MET A 1 -20.75 -10.29 10.26
CA MET A 1 -20.22 -9.08 10.93
C MET A 1 -20.80 -7.86 10.21
N ARG A 2 -21.36 -6.89 10.93
CA ARG A 2 -21.91 -5.66 10.33
C ARG A 2 -20.78 -4.64 10.17
N PHE A 3 -20.52 -4.17 8.95
CA PHE A 3 -19.48 -3.18 8.69
C PHE A 3 -19.91 -1.83 9.28
N GLU A 4 -19.47 -1.54 10.49
CA GLU A 4 -19.70 -0.22 11.10
C GLU A 4 -18.72 0.82 10.55
N ARG A 5 -19.11 2.10 10.62
CA ARG A 5 -18.34 3.25 10.11
C ARG A 5 -16.89 3.32 10.62
N LYS A 6 -16.66 2.85 11.85
CA LYS A 6 -15.32 2.74 12.45
C LYS A 6 -14.37 1.80 11.68
N HIS A 7 -14.89 0.70 11.13
CA HIS A 7 -14.10 -0.23 10.32
C HIS A 7 -13.74 0.38 8.97
N GLY A 8 -14.61 1.24 8.41
CA GLY A 8 -14.32 1.98 7.18
C GLY A 8 -13.12 2.93 7.35
N TRP A 9 -13.09 3.68 8.46
CA TRP A 9 -11.95 4.54 8.79
C TRP A 9 -10.67 3.74 9.06
N LEU A 10 -10.77 2.60 9.75
CA LEU A 10 -9.61 1.71 9.96
C LEU A 10 -9.03 1.25 8.61
N LEU A 11 -9.86 0.78 7.69
CA LEU A 11 -9.42 0.31 6.37
C LEU A 11 -8.76 1.42 5.56
N ILE A 12 -9.32 2.64 5.59
CA ILE A 12 -8.70 3.80 4.93
C ILE A 12 -7.38 4.17 5.59
N GLY A 13 -7.32 4.19 6.93
CA GLY A 13 -6.09 4.47 7.66
C GLY A 13 -4.97 3.48 7.31
N VAL A 14 -5.29 2.18 7.29
CA VAL A 14 -4.36 1.12 6.87
C VAL A 14 -3.94 1.29 5.42
N ALA A 15 -4.87 1.62 4.50
CA ALA A 15 -4.55 1.85 3.10
C ALA A 15 -3.60 3.04 2.89
N VAL A 16 -3.84 4.15 3.59
CA VAL A 16 -2.96 5.34 3.54
C VAL A 16 -1.59 5.02 4.12
N TRP A 17 -1.54 4.37 5.29
CA TRP A 17 -0.30 3.96 5.93
C TRP A 17 0.53 3.04 5.02
N ASN A 18 -0.11 2.04 4.43
CA ASN A 18 0.51 1.13 3.47
C ASN A 18 1.09 1.90 2.28
N ALA A 19 0.30 2.79 1.66
CA ALA A 19 0.77 3.61 0.55
C ALA A 19 1.99 4.46 0.92
N VAL A 20 2.00 5.09 2.10
CA VAL A 20 3.13 5.91 2.57
C VAL A 20 4.41 5.09 2.68
N ILE A 21 4.35 3.91 3.31
CA ILE A 21 5.52 3.02 3.45
C ILE A 21 6.04 2.60 2.09
N TRP A 22 5.17 2.05 1.24
CA TRP A 22 5.61 1.41 0.00
C TRP A 22 6.04 2.42 -1.07
N LEU A 23 5.42 3.60 -1.12
CA LEU A 23 5.92 4.68 -1.99
C LEU A 23 7.26 5.23 -1.52
N THR A 24 7.47 5.35 -0.21
CA THR A 24 8.76 5.75 0.35
C THR A 24 9.84 4.71 0.05
N PHE A 25 9.51 3.43 0.21
CA PHE A 25 10.42 2.33 -0.10
C PHE A 25 10.73 2.27 -1.60
N ALA A 26 9.74 2.44 -2.47
CA ALA A 26 9.95 2.52 -3.92
C ALA A 26 10.89 3.66 -4.31
N LYS A 27 10.72 4.84 -3.72
CA LYS A 27 11.61 5.99 -3.93
C LYS A 27 13.05 5.67 -3.52
N ASN A 28 13.23 5.06 -2.35
CA ASN A 28 14.54 4.70 -1.84
C ASN A 28 15.21 3.61 -2.69
N LEU A 29 14.44 2.60 -3.13
CA LEU A 29 14.92 1.53 -4.01
C LEU A 29 15.37 2.11 -5.36
N ALA A 30 14.59 3.01 -5.95
CA ALA A 30 14.94 3.68 -7.20
C ALA A 30 16.21 4.54 -7.04
N ALA A 31 16.35 5.25 -5.91
CA ALA A 31 17.54 6.05 -5.62
C ALA A 31 18.80 5.18 -5.48
N ALA A 32 18.71 4.07 -4.74
CA ALA A 32 19.80 3.11 -4.57
C ALA A 32 20.25 2.48 -5.91
N HIS A 33 19.30 2.12 -6.76
CA HIS A 33 19.61 1.61 -8.10
C HIS A 33 20.28 2.67 -8.97
N ALA A 34 19.81 3.93 -8.90
CA ALA A 34 20.38 5.04 -9.65
C ALA A 34 21.79 5.45 -9.17
N SER A 35 22.10 5.25 -7.88
CA SER A 35 23.46 5.49 -7.35
C SER A 35 24.45 4.37 -7.67
N GLY A 36 24.03 3.31 -8.37
CA GLY A 36 24.88 2.18 -8.73
C GLY A 36 25.20 1.25 -7.56
N GLU A 37 24.30 1.13 -6.58
CA GLU A 37 24.49 0.22 -5.46
C GLU A 37 24.58 -1.24 -5.94
N ASP A 38 25.66 -1.94 -5.56
CA ASP A 38 25.86 -3.33 -5.97
C ASP A 38 24.99 -4.28 -5.13
N ARG A 39 23.96 -4.83 -5.77
CA ARG A 39 23.00 -5.77 -5.17
C ARG A 39 22.64 -6.83 -6.20
N PRO A 40 22.40 -8.09 -5.77
CA PRO A 40 21.97 -9.16 -6.68
C PRO A 40 20.69 -8.80 -7.44
N THR A 41 20.56 -9.20 -8.71
CA THR A 41 19.34 -8.93 -9.51
C THR A 41 18.06 -9.37 -8.81
N GLY A 42 18.09 -10.51 -8.11
CA GLY A 42 16.95 -11.02 -7.33
C GLY A 42 16.46 -10.05 -6.25
N TYR A 43 17.36 -9.25 -5.66
CA TYR A 43 16.98 -8.22 -4.69
C TYR A 43 16.07 -7.17 -5.33
N TRP A 44 16.47 -6.62 -6.47
CA TRP A 44 15.69 -5.58 -7.17
C TRP A 44 14.33 -6.10 -7.63
N VAL A 45 14.30 -7.30 -8.20
CA VAL A 45 13.07 -7.93 -8.70
C VAL A 45 12.11 -8.21 -7.55
N ALA A 46 12.57 -8.87 -6.48
CA ALA A 46 11.71 -9.24 -5.36
C ALA A 46 11.07 -7.99 -4.71
N HIS A 47 11.87 -6.96 -4.43
CA HIS A 47 11.37 -5.75 -3.78
C HIS A 47 10.44 -4.95 -4.69
N SER A 48 10.72 -4.88 -5.99
CA SER A 48 9.84 -4.22 -6.95
C SER A 48 8.47 -4.93 -7.04
N VAL A 49 8.46 -6.26 -7.06
CA VAL A 49 7.22 -7.05 -7.07
C VAL A 49 6.45 -6.87 -5.76
N LEU A 50 7.13 -6.92 -4.61
CA LEU A 50 6.51 -6.68 -3.30
C LEU A 50 5.83 -5.30 -3.24
N ILE A 51 6.54 -4.23 -3.66
CA ILE A 51 5.97 -2.88 -3.75
C ILE A 51 4.68 -2.88 -4.55
N VAL A 52 4.67 -3.48 -5.74
CA VAL A 52 3.49 -3.50 -6.62
C VAL A 52 2.33 -4.23 -5.96
N VAL A 53 2.57 -5.43 -5.43
CA VAL A 53 1.54 -6.25 -4.77
C VAL A 53 0.95 -5.52 -3.58
N ASP A 54 1.79 -4.93 -2.72
CA ASP A 54 1.33 -4.21 -1.54
C ASP A 54 0.54 -2.95 -1.88
N LEU A 55 0.96 -2.18 -2.90
CA LEU A 55 0.18 -1.02 -3.35
C LEU A 55 -1.19 -1.45 -3.89
N VAL A 56 -1.27 -2.58 -4.60
CA VAL A 56 -2.56 -3.14 -5.05
C VAL A 56 -3.43 -3.52 -3.85
N ILE A 57 -2.87 -4.15 -2.82
CA ILE A 57 -3.57 -4.46 -1.57
C ILE A 57 -4.08 -3.17 -0.91
N GLY A 58 -3.23 -2.14 -0.80
CA GLY A 58 -3.60 -0.83 -0.28
C GLY A 58 -4.80 -0.20 -1.02
N VAL A 59 -4.81 -0.26 -2.36
CA VAL A 59 -5.92 0.21 -3.18
C VAL A 59 -7.21 -0.58 -2.92
N VAL A 60 -7.12 -1.90 -2.82
CA VAL A 60 -8.28 -2.76 -2.52
C VAL A 60 -8.84 -2.42 -1.14
N LEU A 61 -7.99 -2.32 -0.10
CA LEU A 61 -8.40 -1.95 1.25
C LEU A 61 -9.03 -0.55 1.29
N GLY A 62 -8.45 0.42 0.58
CA GLY A 62 -9.00 1.77 0.47
C GLY A 62 -10.39 1.77 -0.16
N ARG A 63 -10.60 1.01 -1.24
CA ARG A 63 -11.92 0.84 -1.88
C ARG A 63 -12.93 0.21 -0.94
N LEU A 64 -12.55 -0.82 -0.19
CA LEU A 64 -13.41 -1.46 0.81
C LEU A 64 -13.77 -0.50 1.95
N GLY A 65 -12.81 0.29 2.43
CA GLY A 65 -13.02 1.32 3.45
C GLY A 65 -14.00 2.40 2.99
N LEU A 66 -13.83 2.89 1.76
CA LEU A 66 -14.76 3.84 1.14
C LEU A 66 -16.17 3.26 0.97
N LYS A 67 -16.28 1.98 0.57
CA LYS A 67 -17.57 1.28 0.47
C LYS A 67 -18.25 1.20 1.84
N ALA A 68 -17.51 0.85 2.89
CA ALA A 68 -18.04 0.76 4.25
C ALA A 68 -18.52 2.13 4.76
N LEU A 69 -17.76 3.21 4.54
CA LEU A 69 -18.16 4.56 4.94
C LEU A 69 -19.43 5.04 4.22
N ARG A 70 -19.59 4.72 2.93
CA ARG A 70 -20.78 5.06 2.15
C ARG A 70 -22.01 4.27 2.58
N ALA A 71 -21.85 2.97 2.86
CA ALA A 71 -22.95 2.10 3.30
C ALA A 71 -23.49 2.47 4.70
N THR A 72 -22.70 3.17 5.51
CA THR A 72 -23.11 3.68 6.84
C THR A 72 -23.65 5.11 6.82
N LYS A 73 -23.89 5.68 5.63
CA LYS A 73 -24.31 7.08 5.45
C LYS A 73 -25.82 7.24 5.21
N GLU A 74 -26.59 6.18 5.44
CA GLU A 74 -28.06 6.13 5.47
C GLU A 74 -28.54 5.92 6.91
#